data_AF-A0A3B9EPU0-F1
#
_entry.id   AF-A0A3B9EPU0-F1
#
_cell.length_a   1.000
_cell.length_b   1.000
_cell.length_c   1.000
_cell.angle_alpha   90.00
_cell.angle_beta   90.00
_cell.angle_gamma   90.00
#
_symmetry.space_group_name_H-M   'P 1'
#
loop_
_entity.id
_entity.type
_entity.pdbx_description
1 polymer ?
#
loop_
_entity_poly.entity_id
_entity_poly.type
_entity_poly.pdbx_seq_one_letter_code
_entity_poly.pdbx_strand_id
1 'polypeptide(L)'
;MRFIRTLAPAALVALALGLFQAPAATAEEVRLKQGDLTLNAQLDMADGKTLKDGLVLVVHGTLAHNDMDTLSNLRTILNDRGLNTLAINLSLAVDDRHGMYECATPHRHHHLDALEEIAVWMDWLKDQGAGPVILFGHSRGGNQSARFAAERGHALLSKLVLLAPATWDAEKAAAGFEKTHGRPLAQELGK
;
A
#
# COMPACT_ATOMS: atom_id res chain seq x y z
N MET A 1 18.77 20.33 -83.31
CA MET A 1 19.39 19.31 -82.44
C MET A 1 19.27 19.76 -81.00
N ARG A 2 18.38 19.15 -80.20
CA ARG A 2 18.28 19.38 -78.75
C ARG A 2 18.10 18.03 -78.09
N PHE A 3 19.09 17.67 -77.27
CA PHE A 3 19.23 16.36 -76.64
C PHE A 3 18.17 16.12 -75.56
N ILE A 4 17.64 14.90 -75.57
CA ILE A 4 16.78 14.30 -74.57
C ILE A 4 17.61 14.00 -73.30
N ARG A 5 17.10 14.37 -72.12
CA ARG A 5 17.54 13.81 -70.84
C ARG A 5 16.30 13.39 -70.05
N THR A 6 16.04 12.09 -70.04
CA THR A 6 15.09 11.43 -69.15
C THR A 6 15.74 11.21 -67.78
N LEU A 7 15.15 11.80 -66.74
CA LEU A 7 15.46 11.49 -65.34
C LEU A 7 14.41 10.50 -64.83
N ALA A 8 14.85 9.33 -64.37
CA ALA A 8 14.01 8.37 -63.67
C ALA A 8 13.85 8.79 -62.19
N PRO A 9 12.66 8.67 -61.56
CA PRO A 9 12.52 8.91 -60.14
C PRO A 9 12.86 7.64 -59.36
N ALA A 10 13.82 7.74 -58.43
CA ALA A 10 14.06 6.73 -57.41
C ALA A 10 12.92 6.81 -56.38
N ALA A 11 12.15 5.73 -56.24
CA ALA A 11 11.11 5.62 -55.21
C ALA A 11 11.76 5.34 -53.85
N LEU A 12 11.69 6.31 -52.92
CA LEU A 12 11.97 6.08 -51.50
C LEU A 12 10.78 5.36 -50.86
N VAL A 13 10.98 4.13 -50.43
CA VAL A 13 10.05 3.42 -49.54
C VAL A 13 10.38 3.85 -48.10
N ALA A 14 9.52 4.66 -47.50
CA ALA A 14 9.62 5.04 -46.09
C ALA A 14 9.02 3.92 -45.22
N LEU A 15 9.88 3.23 -44.47
CA LEU A 15 9.47 2.23 -43.49
C LEU A 15 8.99 2.95 -42.21
N ALA A 16 7.68 3.08 -42.04
CA ALA A 16 7.09 3.62 -40.82
C ALA A 16 7.17 2.59 -39.68
N LEU A 17 8.18 2.72 -38.82
CA LEU A 17 8.20 2.05 -37.52
C LEU A 17 7.15 2.68 -36.62
N GLY A 18 5.99 2.04 -36.50
CA GLY A 18 4.99 2.36 -35.49
C GLY A 18 5.54 2.03 -34.10
N LEU A 19 5.96 3.06 -33.37
CA LEU A 19 6.23 2.99 -31.94
C LEU A 19 4.89 2.67 -31.24
N PHE A 20 4.67 1.41 -30.88
CA PHE A 20 3.68 1.05 -29.87
C PHE A 20 4.12 1.69 -28.54
N GLN A 21 3.52 2.83 -28.20
CA GLN A 21 3.61 3.36 -26.85
C GLN A 21 2.80 2.44 -25.95
N ALA A 22 3.48 1.59 -25.17
CA ALA A 22 2.83 0.91 -24.06
C ALA A 22 2.34 1.97 -23.06
N PRO A 23 1.10 1.88 -22.54
CA PRO A 23 0.65 2.76 -21.48
C PRO A 23 1.56 2.57 -20.28
N ALA A 24 2.14 3.65 -19.77
CA ALA A 24 2.90 3.61 -18.54
C ALA A 24 1.94 3.26 -17.39
N ALA A 25 2.29 2.25 -16.60
CA ALA A 25 1.64 1.97 -15.32
C ALA A 25 1.61 3.28 -14.50
N THR A 26 0.42 3.85 -14.37
CA THR A 26 0.24 5.13 -13.67
C THR A 26 -0.06 4.81 -12.21
N ALA A 27 0.86 5.24 -11.35
CA ALA A 27 0.66 5.28 -9.91
C ALA A 27 -0.26 6.47 -9.59
N GLU A 28 -1.48 6.21 -9.08
CA GLU A 28 -2.47 7.24 -8.75
C GLU A 28 -2.66 7.33 -7.22
N GLU A 29 -2.61 8.55 -6.68
CA GLU A 29 -3.00 8.78 -5.29
C GLU A 29 -4.53 8.79 -5.18
N VAL A 30 -5.06 7.88 -4.40
CA VAL A 30 -6.47 7.80 -4.06
C VAL A 30 -6.69 8.46 -2.71
N ARG A 31 -7.74 9.29 -2.61
CA ARG A 31 -8.14 9.94 -1.36
C ARG A 31 -9.59 9.63 -1.02
N LEU A 32 -9.88 9.46 0.25
CA LEU A 32 -11.24 9.32 0.78
C LEU A 32 -11.40 10.03 2.12
N LYS A 33 -12.64 10.27 2.54
CA LYS A 33 -12.95 10.90 3.82
C LYS A 33 -13.36 9.87 4.87
N GLN A 34 -12.83 10.02 6.09
CA GLN A 34 -13.26 9.31 7.29
C GLN A 34 -13.42 10.33 8.43
N GLY A 35 -14.66 10.78 8.65
CA GLY A 35 -14.92 11.93 9.53
C GLY A 35 -14.19 13.17 9.01
N ASP A 36 -13.41 13.81 9.89
CA ASP A 36 -12.62 15.00 9.54
C ASP A 36 -11.32 14.64 8.79
N LEU A 37 -10.90 13.38 8.80
CA LEU A 37 -9.66 12.93 8.17
C LEU A 37 -9.83 12.67 6.68
N THR A 38 -8.84 13.11 5.92
CA THR A 38 -8.53 12.70 4.55
C THR A 38 -7.54 11.56 4.64
N LEU A 39 -7.98 10.36 4.26
CA LEU A 39 -7.11 9.22 4.11
C LEU A 39 -6.55 9.22 2.69
N ASN A 40 -5.30 8.79 2.53
CA ASN A 40 -4.68 8.63 1.22
C ASN A 40 -4.03 7.25 1.05
N ALA A 41 -3.97 6.81 -0.19
CA ALA A 41 -3.37 5.55 -0.59
C ALA A 41 -2.75 5.67 -1.98
N GLN A 42 -1.76 4.84 -2.27
CA GLN A 42 -1.13 4.73 -3.57
C GLN A 42 -1.72 3.53 -4.31
N LEU A 43 -2.44 3.76 -5.41
CA LEU A 43 -2.97 2.73 -6.30
C LEU A 43 -2.01 2.53 -7.47
N ASP A 44 -1.56 1.29 -7.67
CA ASP A 44 -0.77 0.90 -8.83
C ASP A 44 -1.46 -0.24 -9.56
N MET A 45 -1.90 0.05 -10.78
CA MET A 45 -2.53 -0.94 -11.66
C MET A 45 -1.46 -1.68 -12.44
N ALA A 46 -1.53 -3.00 -12.47
CA ALA A 46 -0.65 -3.81 -13.30
C ALA A 46 -1.09 -3.78 -14.76
N ASP A 47 -0.15 -3.98 -15.68
CA ASP A 47 -0.41 -3.87 -17.12
C ASP A 47 -1.58 -4.76 -17.57
N GLY A 48 -2.57 -4.14 -18.22
CA GLY A 48 -3.77 -4.81 -18.73
C GLY A 48 -4.73 -5.31 -17.65
N LYS A 49 -4.54 -4.92 -16.37
CA LYS A 49 -5.42 -5.28 -15.27
C LYS A 49 -6.44 -4.19 -14.94
N THR A 50 -7.51 -4.62 -14.28
CA THR A 50 -8.57 -3.78 -13.73
C THR A 50 -8.76 -4.12 -12.24
N LEU A 51 -9.48 -3.29 -11.48
CA LEU A 51 -9.77 -3.60 -10.07
C LEU A 51 -10.53 -4.92 -9.89
N LYS A 52 -11.30 -5.35 -10.92
CA LYS A 52 -12.02 -6.64 -10.92
C LYS A 52 -11.10 -7.85 -10.89
N ASP A 53 -9.86 -7.71 -11.35
CA ASP A 53 -8.83 -8.75 -11.26
C ASP A 53 -8.33 -8.97 -9.83
N GLY A 54 -8.75 -8.12 -8.89
CA GLY A 54 -8.29 -8.13 -7.50
C GLY A 54 -7.00 -7.34 -7.31
N LEU A 55 -6.56 -7.25 -6.06
CA LEU A 55 -5.36 -6.49 -5.70
C LEU A 55 -4.79 -6.90 -4.34
N VAL A 56 -3.58 -6.43 -4.06
CA VAL A 56 -2.95 -6.50 -2.74
C VAL A 56 -3.16 -5.18 -2.00
N LEU A 57 -3.87 -5.23 -0.87
CA LEU A 57 -4.00 -4.10 0.05
C LEU A 57 -2.80 -4.10 0.99
N VAL A 58 -1.94 -3.09 0.90
CA VAL A 58 -0.65 -3.03 1.60
C VAL A 58 -0.73 -2.09 2.79
N VAL A 59 -0.42 -2.61 3.99
CA VAL A 59 -0.41 -1.87 5.26
C VAL A 59 1.01 -1.73 5.80
N HIS A 60 1.45 -0.49 6.04
CA HIS A 60 2.81 -0.19 6.50
C HIS A 60 3.04 -0.43 8.00
N GLY A 61 4.31 -0.40 8.38
CA GLY A 61 4.76 -0.63 9.75
C GLY A 61 4.65 0.59 10.67
N THR A 62 5.18 0.46 11.89
CA THR A 62 5.19 1.50 12.93
C THR A 62 5.65 2.85 12.37
N LEU A 63 4.78 3.86 12.44
CA LEU A 63 5.09 5.26 12.14
C LEU A 63 5.63 5.52 10.73
N ALA A 64 5.48 4.55 9.82
CA ALA A 64 6.01 4.62 8.46
C ALA A 64 4.99 5.23 7.47
N HIS A 65 5.14 4.93 6.18
CA HIS A 65 4.19 5.29 5.14
C HIS A 65 4.11 4.25 4.02
N ASN A 66 3.09 4.41 3.17
CA ASN A 66 2.81 3.57 1.99
C ASN A 66 3.92 3.54 0.93
N ASP A 67 4.78 4.57 0.92
CA ASP A 67 5.86 4.74 -0.06
C ASP A 67 7.26 4.51 0.51
N MET A 68 7.38 3.92 1.71
CA MET A 68 8.70 3.58 2.25
C MET A 68 9.41 2.56 1.34
N ASP A 69 10.74 2.66 1.18
CA ASP A 69 11.53 1.87 0.21
C ASP A 69 11.18 0.38 0.16
N THR A 70 10.95 -0.25 1.32
CA THR A 70 10.60 -1.67 1.37
C THR A 70 9.25 -1.96 0.73
N LEU A 71 8.26 -1.09 0.91
CA LEU A 71 6.93 -1.25 0.32
C LEU A 71 6.88 -0.80 -1.12
N SER A 72 7.53 0.30 -1.49
CA SER A 72 7.57 0.75 -2.88
C SER A 72 8.22 -0.31 -3.78
N ASN A 73 9.36 -0.88 -3.37
CA ASN A 73 9.98 -1.98 -4.10
C ASN A 73 9.11 -3.24 -4.16
N LEU A 74 8.43 -3.60 -3.06
CA LEU A 74 7.48 -4.72 -3.06
C LEU A 74 6.34 -4.48 -4.07
N ARG A 75 5.76 -3.28 -4.10
CA ARG A 75 4.68 -2.94 -5.02
C ARG A 75 5.10 -3.04 -6.47
N THR A 76 6.26 -2.48 -6.83
CA THR A 76 6.83 -2.63 -8.18
C THR A 76 6.95 -4.10 -8.57
N ILE A 77 7.53 -4.91 -7.68
CA ILE A 77 7.77 -6.34 -7.90
C ILE A 77 6.46 -7.15 -8.01
N LEU A 78 5.39 -6.72 -7.34
CA LEU A 78 4.06 -7.31 -7.45
C LEU A 78 3.37 -6.89 -8.76
N ASN A 79 3.49 -5.61 -9.12
CA ASN A 79 2.95 -5.04 -10.35
C ASN A 79 3.57 -5.71 -11.59
N ASP A 80 4.90 -5.89 -11.61
CA ASP A 80 5.64 -6.63 -12.64
C ASP A 80 5.15 -8.09 -12.79
N ARG A 81 4.52 -8.64 -11.75
CA ARG A 81 3.91 -9.99 -11.74
C ARG A 81 2.42 -9.99 -12.05
N GLY A 82 1.86 -8.86 -12.48
CA GLY A 82 0.46 -8.75 -12.87
C GLY A 82 -0.51 -8.57 -11.70
N LEU A 83 -0.03 -8.13 -10.53
CA LEU A 83 -0.86 -7.85 -9.36
C LEU A 83 -1.00 -6.35 -9.14
N ASN A 84 -2.25 -5.89 -9.10
CA ASN A 84 -2.57 -4.53 -8.66
C ASN A 84 -2.22 -4.36 -7.17
N THR A 85 -1.86 -3.15 -6.76
CA THR A 85 -1.61 -2.82 -5.35
C THR A 85 -2.34 -1.56 -4.94
N LEU A 86 -2.93 -1.57 -3.74
CA LEU A 86 -3.40 -0.36 -3.07
C LEU A 86 -2.65 -0.25 -1.74
N ALA A 87 -1.78 0.74 -1.60
CA ALA A 87 -0.96 0.92 -0.41
C ALA A 87 -1.47 2.08 0.41
N ILE A 88 -2.11 1.75 1.52
CA ILE A 88 -2.75 2.73 2.39
C ILE A 88 -1.71 3.43 3.23
N ASN A 89 -1.82 4.74 3.34
CA ASN A 89 -1.07 5.50 4.32
C ASN A 89 -1.96 5.64 5.55
N LEU A 90 -1.68 4.85 6.60
CA LEU A 90 -2.46 4.94 7.83
C LEU A 90 -2.41 6.38 8.34
N SER A 91 -3.56 6.96 8.67
CA SER A 91 -3.64 8.38 9.05
C SER A 91 -2.80 8.68 10.28
N LEU A 92 -2.75 7.72 11.21
CA LEU A 92 -2.16 7.90 12.54
C LEU A 92 -2.71 9.15 13.24
N ALA A 93 -3.99 9.45 13.00
CA ALA A 93 -4.72 10.63 13.46
C ALA A 93 -4.16 11.98 12.93
N VAL A 94 -3.55 11.97 11.75
CA VAL A 94 -3.09 13.15 11.02
C VAL A 94 -3.84 13.23 9.69
N ASP A 95 -4.48 14.38 9.43
CA ASP A 95 -5.21 14.63 8.18
C ASP A 95 -4.25 14.72 6.99
N ASP A 96 -4.64 14.10 5.86
CA ASP A 96 -3.89 14.06 4.59
C ASP A 96 -2.40 13.79 4.80
N ARG A 97 -2.07 12.76 5.59
CA ARG A 97 -0.68 12.49 6.01
C ARG A 97 0.16 12.01 4.83
N HIS A 98 1.41 12.45 4.77
CA HIS A 98 2.47 11.92 3.90
C HIS A 98 3.76 11.68 4.66
N GLY A 99 4.63 10.81 4.14
CA GLY A 99 5.97 10.57 4.72
C GLY A 99 5.96 9.89 6.08
N MET A 100 7.09 9.89 6.79
CA MET A 100 7.18 9.31 8.13
C MET A 100 6.34 10.10 9.14
N TYR A 101 5.89 9.44 10.22
CA TYR A 101 5.27 10.16 11.33
C TYR A 101 6.32 11.02 12.05
N GLU A 102 6.00 12.30 12.23
CA GLU A 102 6.89 13.28 12.86
C GLU A 102 7.12 12.98 14.34
N CYS A 103 8.39 12.82 14.76
CA CYS A 103 8.74 12.45 16.13
C CYS A 103 8.31 13.49 17.18
N ALA A 104 8.18 14.76 16.77
CA ALA A 104 7.73 15.84 17.65
C ALA A 104 6.19 15.86 17.83
N THR A 105 5.44 15.13 17.01
CA THR A 105 3.97 15.13 17.05
C THR A 105 3.48 14.21 18.17
N PRO A 106 2.67 14.72 19.12
CA PRO A 106 2.07 13.87 20.14
C PRO A 106 1.23 12.75 19.51
N HIS A 107 1.46 11.52 19.94
CA HIS A 107 0.70 10.36 19.45
C HIS A 107 -0.73 10.44 19.98
N ARG A 108 -1.70 10.58 19.06
CA ARG A 108 -3.13 10.57 19.37
C ARG A 108 -3.86 9.35 18.82
N HIS A 109 -3.20 8.58 17.96
CA HIS A 109 -3.71 7.31 17.43
C HIS A 109 -3.51 6.19 18.44
N HIS A 110 -4.43 5.24 18.44
CA HIS A 110 -4.30 3.97 19.12
C HIS A 110 -3.86 2.86 18.14
N HIS A 111 -3.33 1.78 18.70
CA HIS A 111 -2.89 0.62 17.91
C HIS A 111 -4.03 0.00 17.09
N LEU A 112 -5.26 -0.01 17.60
CA LEU A 112 -6.41 -0.66 16.96
C LEU A 112 -7.19 0.25 16.01
N ASP A 113 -6.90 1.55 15.96
CA ASP A 113 -7.58 2.47 15.02
C ASP A 113 -7.34 2.06 13.56
N ALA A 114 -6.20 1.42 13.28
CA ALA A 114 -5.89 0.89 11.95
C ALA A 114 -6.86 -0.19 11.46
N LEU A 115 -7.55 -0.92 12.35
CA LEU A 115 -8.55 -1.91 11.92
C LEU A 115 -9.74 -1.20 11.25
N GLU A 116 -10.13 -0.04 11.76
CA GLU A 116 -11.20 0.77 11.18
C GLU A 116 -10.76 1.36 9.84
N GLU A 117 -9.55 1.93 9.76
CA GLU A 117 -9.04 2.44 8.49
C GLU A 117 -8.91 1.34 7.42
N ILE A 118 -8.45 0.13 7.79
CA ILE A 118 -8.45 -1.03 6.87
C ILE A 118 -9.87 -1.35 6.41
N ALA A 119 -10.87 -1.31 7.30
CA ALA A 119 -12.27 -1.54 6.94
C ALA A 119 -12.76 -0.52 5.91
N VAL A 120 -12.49 0.77 6.13
CA VAL A 120 -12.88 1.85 5.20
C VAL A 120 -12.26 1.65 3.82
N TRP A 121 -10.99 1.26 3.74
CA TRP A 121 -10.37 0.96 2.45
C TRP A 121 -10.95 -0.30 1.79
N MET A 122 -11.31 -1.32 2.55
CA MET A 122 -11.95 -2.54 2.03
C MET A 122 -13.37 -2.25 1.50
N ASP A 123 -14.13 -1.38 2.18
CA ASP A 123 -15.43 -0.90 1.72
C ASP A 123 -15.29 -0.05 0.46
N TRP A 124 -14.33 0.88 0.42
CA TRP A 124 -14.03 1.65 -0.78
C TRP A 124 -13.71 0.74 -1.97
N LEU A 125 -12.89 -0.29 -1.78
CA LEU A 125 -12.57 -1.28 -2.82
C LEU A 125 -13.81 -2.00 -3.33
N LYS A 126 -14.72 -2.39 -2.43
CA LYS A 126 -15.98 -3.02 -2.81
C LYS A 126 -16.86 -2.09 -3.63
N ASP A 127 -16.95 -0.82 -3.24
CA ASP A 127 -17.74 0.18 -3.96
C ASP A 127 -17.14 0.50 -5.34
N GLN A 128 -15.82 0.39 -5.51
CA GLN A 128 -15.17 0.46 -6.82
C GLN A 128 -15.36 -0.82 -7.67
N GLY A 129 -16.04 -1.84 -7.14
CA GLY A 129 -16.23 -3.11 -7.83
C GLY A 129 -14.97 -3.96 -7.93
N ALA A 130 -14.06 -3.84 -6.95
CA ALA A 130 -12.86 -4.66 -6.90
C ALA A 130 -13.18 -6.15 -6.73
N GLY A 131 -12.29 -6.97 -7.29
CA GLY A 131 -12.27 -8.41 -7.08
C GLY A 131 -11.69 -8.81 -5.72
N PRO A 132 -11.25 -10.07 -5.58
CA PRO A 132 -10.63 -10.55 -4.34
C PRO A 132 -9.43 -9.70 -3.90
N VAL A 133 -9.33 -9.45 -2.60
CA VAL A 133 -8.25 -8.69 -1.98
C VAL A 133 -7.33 -9.62 -1.19
N ILE A 134 -6.03 -9.47 -1.38
CA ILE A 134 -4.99 -10.03 -0.52
C ILE A 134 -4.59 -8.94 0.47
N LEU A 135 -4.80 -9.16 1.76
CA LEU A 135 -4.34 -8.22 2.79
C LEU A 135 -2.88 -8.52 3.14
N PHE A 136 -2.00 -7.57 2.87
CA PHE A 136 -0.59 -7.62 3.21
C PHE A 136 -0.28 -6.61 4.32
N GLY A 137 0.41 -7.04 5.36
CA GLY A 137 0.86 -6.14 6.43
C GLY A 137 2.31 -6.35 6.82
N HIS A 138 3.06 -5.25 6.99
CA HIS A 138 4.44 -5.26 7.47
C HIS A 138 4.55 -4.80 8.93
N SER A 139 5.37 -5.48 9.74
CA SER A 139 5.67 -5.05 11.12
C SER A 139 4.41 -4.85 11.96
N ARG A 140 4.19 -3.67 12.55
CA ARG A 140 2.95 -3.33 13.25
C ARG A 140 1.70 -3.46 12.36
N GLY A 141 1.80 -3.05 11.09
CA GLY A 141 0.76 -3.28 10.08
C GLY A 141 0.44 -4.75 9.92
N GLY A 142 1.43 -5.64 10.01
CA GLY A 142 1.21 -7.09 10.00
C GLY A 142 0.36 -7.58 11.18
N ASN A 143 0.58 -7.04 12.39
CA ASN A 143 -0.30 -7.33 13.53
C ASN A 143 -1.72 -6.82 13.30
N GLN A 144 -1.84 -5.58 12.84
CA GLN A 144 -3.12 -4.92 12.59
C GLN A 144 -3.91 -5.65 11.49
N SER A 145 -3.26 -6.09 10.41
CA SER A 145 -3.86 -6.92 9.36
C SER A 145 -4.31 -8.28 9.87
N ALA A 146 -3.50 -8.94 10.71
CA ALA A 146 -3.87 -10.22 11.32
C ALA A 146 -5.10 -10.08 12.23
N ARG A 147 -5.13 -9.03 13.06
CA ARG A 147 -6.29 -8.73 13.92
C ARG A 147 -7.51 -8.35 13.11
N PHE A 148 -7.37 -7.54 12.06
CA PHE A 148 -8.49 -7.21 11.16
C PHE A 148 -9.10 -8.49 10.59
N ALA A 149 -8.29 -9.40 10.05
CA ALA A 149 -8.77 -10.65 9.47
C ALA A 149 -9.51 -11.54 10.49
N ALA A 150 -9.05 -11.56 11.75
CA ALA A 150 -9.63 -12.39 12.81
C ALA A 150 -10.87 -11.76 13.49
N GLU A 151 -10.88 -10.44 13.67
CA GLU A 151 -11.85 -9.73 14.51
C GLU A 151 -12.92 -8.97 13.71
N ARG A 152 -12.68 -8.72 12.41
CA ARG A 152 -13.57 -7.94 11.53
C ARG A 152 -13.88 -8.71 10.25
N GLY A 153 -12.83 -9.11 9.52
CA GLY A 153 -12.94 -9.71 8.19
C GLY A 153 -13.55 -8.75 7.16
N HIS A 154 -13.67 -9.22 5.93
CA HIS A 154 -14.41 -8.52 4.87
C HIS A 154 -14.72 -9.51 3.73
N ALA A 155 -15.83 -9.32 3.00
CA ALA A 155 -16.23 -10.24 1.93
C ALA A 155 -15.20 -10.33 0.79
N LEU A 156 -14.43 -9.27 0.54
CA LEU A 156 -13.34 -9.29 -0.45
C LEU A 156 -12.07 -9.99 0.04
N LEU A 157 -11.90 -10.20 1.36
CA LEU A 157 -10.66 -10.75 1.90
C LEU A 157 -10.50 -12.21 1.50
N SER A 158 -9.49 -12.50 0.67
CA SER A 158 -9.23 -13.84 0.13
C SER A 158 -7.99 -14.51 0.71
N LYS A 159 -6.98 -13.71 1.08
CA LYS A 159 -5.71 -14.18 1.63
C LYS A 159 -5.12 -13.12 2.57
N LEU A 160 -4.28 -13.59 3.50
CA LEU A 160 -3.51 -12.76 4.42
C LEU A 160 -2.02 -13.08 4.24
N VAL A 161 -1.19 -12.04 4.12
CA VAL A 161 0.27 -12.14 4.04
C VAL A 161 0.88 -11.24 5.12
N LEU A 162 1.71 -11.82 5.98
CA LEU A 162 2.32 -11.10 7.11
C LEU A 162 3.83 -11.07 6.95
N LEU A 163 4.39 -9.88 6.78
CA LEU A 163 5.84 -9.68 6.73
C LEU A 163 6.34 -9.14 8.08
N ALA A 164 7.13 -9.94 8.79
CA ALA A 164 7.71 -9.60 10.09
C ALA A 164 6.67 -9.00 11.08
N PRO A 165 5.48 -9.62 11.27
CA PRO A 165 4.41 -9.02 12.05
C PRO A 165 4.86 -8.76 13.50
N ALA A 166 4.44 -7.62 14.07
CA ALA A 166 4.68 -7.33 15.48
C ALA A 166 3.90 -8.33 16.36
N THR A 167 4.60 -9.20 17.07
CA THR A 167 4.02 -10.28 17.89
C THR A 167 4.22 -10.02 19.39
N TRP A 168 4.24 -8.74 19.79
CA TRP A 168 4.42 -8.33 21.17
C TRP A 168 3.39 -8.99 22.09
N ASP A 169 3.86 -9.32 23.30
CA ASP A 169 3.09 -9.97 24.35
C ASP A 169 3.33 -9.25 25.68
N ALA A 170 2.24 -8.88 26.37
CA ALA A 170 2.28 -8.06 27.57
C ALA A 170 2.98 -8.73 28.74
N GLU A 171 2.71 -10.02 28.93
CA GLU A 171 3.25 -10.80 30.05
C GLU A 171 4.75 -11.01 29.87
N LYS A 172 5.18 -11.39 28.66
CA LYS A 172 6.60 -11.53 28.31
C LYS A 172 7.34 -10.20 28.44
N ALA A 173 6.74 -9.09 28.04
CA ALA A 173 7.34 -7.77 28.17
C ALA A 173 7.49 -7.38 29.65
N ALA A 174 6.45 -7.59 30.47
CA ALA A 174 6.50 -7.31 31.90
C ALA A 174 7.55 -8.18 32.62
N ALA A 175 7.59 -9.48 32.32
CA ALA A 175 8.57 -10.41 32.88
C ALA A 175 10.01 -10.07 32.45
N GLY A 176 10.21 -9.68 31.18
CA GLY A 176 11.50 -9.23 30.67
C GLY A 176 11.99 -7.94 31.32
N PHE A 177 11.07 -6.99 31.56
CA PHE A 177 11.35 -5.76 32.27
C PHE A 177 11.80 -6.05 33.72
N GLU A 178 11.03 -6.86 34.45
CA GLU A 178 11.35 -7.20 35.84
C GLU A 178 12.68 -7.91 35.96
N LYS A 179 12.96 -8.88 35.08
CA LYS A 179 14.26 -9.55 35.00
C LYS A 179 15.43 -8.58 34.81
N THR A 180 15.23 -7.52 34.03
CA THR A 180 16.28 -6.56 33.65
C THR A 180 16.49 -5.49 34.72
N HIS A 181 15.42 -5.04 35.38
CA HIS A 181 15.44 -3.87 36.26
C HIS A 181 15.25 -4.19 37.75
N GLY A 182 15.01 -5.46 38.09
CA GLY A 182 14.84 -5.93 39.47
C GLY A 182 13.56 -5.42 40.15
N ARG A 183 12.59 -4.93 39.37
CA ARG A 183 11.30 -4.44 39.86
C ARG A 183 10.20 -4.56 38.80
N PRO A 184 8.92 -4.73 39.19
CA PRO A 184 7.84 -4.96 38.25
C PRO A 184 7.54 -3.75 37.36
N LEU A 185 7.25 -3.99 36.07
CA LEU A 185 6.84 -2.95 35.13
C LEU A 185 5.61 -2.15 35.62
N ALA A 186 4.69 -2.83 36.31
CA ALA A 186 3.47 -2.20 36.83
C ALA A 186 3.73 -1.05 37.81
N GLN A 187 4.91 -0.99 38.45
CA GLN A 187 5.27 0.12 39.33
C GLN A 187 5.68 1.38 38.56
N GLU A 188 6.22 1.22 37.34
CA GLU A 188 6.68 2.34 36.50
C GLU A 188 5.56 2.94 35.65
N LEU A 189 4.54 2.15 35.33
CA LEU A 189 3.44 2.59 34.48
C LEU A 189 2.47 3.57 35.15
N GLY A 190 2.71 3.95 36.42
CA GLY A 190 1.95 4.98 37.14
C GLY A 190 0.44 4.83 36.99
N LYS A 191 -0.21 4.05 37.86
CA LYS A 191 -1.67 4.08 37.93
C LYS A 191 -2.18 5.45 38.34
#